data_AF-A0A328S0H4-F1
#
_entry.id   AF-A0A328S0H4-F1
#
_cell.length_a   1.000
_cell.length_b   1.000
_cell.length_c   1.000
_cell.angle_alpha   90.00
_cell.angle_beta   90.00
_cell.angle_gamma   90.00
#
_symmetry.space_group_name_H-M   'P 1'
#
loop_
_entity.id
_entity.type
_entity.pdbx_description
1 polymer ?
#
loop_
_entity_poly.entity_id
_entity_poly.type
_entity_poly.pdbx_seq_one_letter_code
_entity_poly.pdbx_strand_id
1 'polypeptide(L)'
;MVKCDNCGITIPEGMESCPNCGKPAPIKAGEDQEFKSDESQEDKTKENQELKSEEEQNSSEQTITRTCKNCGARIYSDNIICPLCGNRLDEEYEEKEEQKCEKCGTPIPENTLFCPTCGTKVNNQKGTGYSQEYSANINDNIKKREESNSGIGKKINLVSIIIPAVIALIMSIVLSIIGLWLELSWYAYIIAIIISVGFCAAPIDNEINATISGFIVGLFLGILESPLVGFVYGSFAAELYEYYVGTHLITLIILGVVVAFLSNMFLKKPVTNIVTKIKKMM
;
A
#
# COMPACT_ATOMS: atom_id res chain seq x y z
N MET A 1 19.33 30.97 -1.09
CA MET A 1 19.52 29.59 -1.59
C MET A 1 20.99 29.35 -1.91
N VAL A 2 21.44 28.09 -1.91
CA VAL A 2 22.80 27.66 -2.31
C VAL A 2 22.71 26.65 -3.45
N LYS A 3 23.74 26.52 -4.30
CA LYS A 3 23.83 25.43 -5.28
C LYS A 3 24.57 24.24 -4.67
N CYS A 4 24.18 23.03 -5.04
CA CYS A 4 24.92 21.82 -4.70
C CYS A 4 26.03 21.57 -5.72
N ASP A 5 27.30 21.60 -5.30
CA ASP A 5 28.46 21.40 -6.19
C ASP A 5 28.53 19.99 -6.81
N ASN A 6 27.78 19.03 -6.26
CA ASN A 6 27.76 17.64 -6.71
C ASN A 6 26.66 17.31 -7.73
N CYS A 7 25.53 18.03 -7.74
CA CYS A 7 24.39 17.75 -8.63
C CYS A 7 23.70 18.99 -9.21
N GLY A 8 24.27 20.18 -9.02
CA GLY A 8 23.87 21.43 -9.67
C GLY A 8 22.56 22.08 -9.18
N ILE A 9 21.71 21.35 -8.44
CA ILE A 9 20.41 21.87 -7.98
C ILE A 9 20.58 23.00 -6.94
N THR A 10 19.58 23.88 -6.87
CA THR A 10 19.47 24.89 -5.81
C THR A 10 18.78 24.32 -4.58
N ILE A 11 19.49 24.31 -3.44
CA ILE A 11 18.98 23.92 -2.13
C ILE A 11 18.45 25.20 -1.41
N PRO A 12 17.29 25.16 -0.72
CA PRO A 12 16.89 26.21 0.21
C PRO A 12 17.90 26.35 1.36
N GLU A 13 17.97 27.52 2.00
CA GLU A 13 18.79 27.70 3.20
C GLU A 13 18.16 26.99 4.41
N GLY A 14 19.01 26.52 5.35
CA GLY A 14 18.58 25.79 6.55
C GLY A 14 18.44 24.26 6.40
N MET A 15 18.94 23.66 5.31
CA MET A 15 18.88 22.22 5.06
C MET A 15 20.29 21.59 5.10
N GLU A 16 20.52 20.63 6.00
CA GLU A 16 21.85 20.10 6.31
C GLU A 16 22.48 19.25 5.19
N SER A 17 21.66 18.61 4.35
CA SER A 17 22.12 17.76 3.24
C SER A 17 21.27 17.91 1.98
N CYS A 18 21.85 17.61 0.83
CA CYS A 18 21.19 17.76 -0.46
C CYS A 18 20.17 16.62 -0.69
N PRO A 19 18.87 16.92 -0.84
CA PRO A 19 17.82 15.89 -0.93
C PRO A 19 17.89 15.04 -2.21
N ASN A 20 18.68 15.47 -3.20
CA ASN A 20 18.88 14.76 -4.47
C ASN A 20 20.19 13.95 -4.52
N CYS A 21 21.12 14.09 -3.56
CA CYS A 21 22.39 13.35 -3.59
C CYS A 21 23.05 13.06 -2.22
N GLY A 22 22.38 13.30 -1.10
CA GLY A 22 22.81 12.92 0.25
C GLY A 22 24.03 13.65 0.84
N LYS A 23 24.86 14.30 0.02
CA LYS A 23 26.03 15.07 0.48
C LYS A 23 25.60 16.29 1.32
N PRO A 24 26.38 16.68 2.34
CA PRO A 24 26.09 17.86 3.17
C PRO A 24 26.01 19.14 2.33
N ALA A 25 25.17 20.08 2.74
CA ALA A 25 24.99 21.34 2.03
C ALA A 25 26.11 22.35 2.36
N PRO A 26 26.59 23.14 1.38
CA PRO A 26 27.61 24.15 1.63
C PRO A 26 27.03 25.34 2.42
N ILE A 27 27.50 25.52 3.65
CA ILE A 27 27.16 26.67 4.50
C ILE A 27 27.96 27.90 4.01
N LYS A 28 27.29 29.05 3.84
CA LYS A 28 27.96 30.32 3.57
C LYS A 28 28.47 30.93 4.87
N ALA A 29 29.76 31.25 4.93
CA ALA A 29 30.32 32.14 5.94
C ALA A 29 30.31 33.60 5.45
N GLY A 30 30.14 34.54 6.38
CA GLY A 30 30.19 35.99 6.17
C GLY A 30 29.62 36.71 7.39
N GLU A 31 30.39 37.65 7.93
CA GLU A 31 30.04 38.53 9.07
C GLU A 31 29.00 39.62 8.68
N ASP A 32 28.40 40.47 9.52
CA ASP A 32 28.42 40.80 10.97
C ASP A 32 26.96 41.26 11.36
N GLN A 33 26.47 41.43 12.60
CA GLN A 33 26.92 42.27 13.74
C GLN A 33 26.27 41.87 15.10
N GLU A 34 26.73 42.51 16.18
CA GLU A 34 26.37 42.34 17.60
C GLU A 34 24.87 42.37 17.97
N PHE A 35 24.49 41.53 18.94
CA PHE A 35 23.79 42.01 20.14
C PHE A 35 24.25 41.23 21.40
N LYS A 36 24.07 41.84 22.58
CA LYS A 36 24.66 41.39 23.86
C LYS A 36 23.75 40.46 24.67
N SER A 37 24.37 39.66 25.54
CA SER A 37 23.74 39.08 26.73
C SER A 37 24.74 39.16 27.90
N ASP A 38 24.36 39.89 28.96
CA ASP A 38 25.22 40.13 30.13
C ASP A 38 25.22 38.95 31.14
N GLU A 39 26.08 39.05 32.16
CA GLU A 39 26.52 37.99 33.08
C GLU A 39 25.52 37.67 34.23
N SER A 40 25.37 36.37 34.57
CA SER A 40 25.08 35.94 35.96
C SER A 40 25.50 34.47 36.24
N GLN A 41 26.19 34.26 37.37
CA GLN A 41 26.76 33.02 37.94
C GLN A 41 25.69 31.98 38.38
N GLU A 42 25.95 30.73 38.81
CA GLU A 42 27.18 29.89 39.02
C GLU A 42 27.06 28.61 38.11
N ASP A 43 27.63 27.39 38.26
CA ASP A 43 28.39 26.74 39.35
C ASP A 43 29.40 25.63 38.90
N LYS A 44 30.27 25.21 39.86
CA LYS A 44 30.94 23.92 40.15
C LYS A 44 30.56 22.71 39.26
N THR A 45 31.47 21.79 38.89
CA THR A 45 32.79 21.43 39.48
C THR A 45 33.85 21.05 38.43
N LYS A 46 35.11 21.03 38.87
CA LYS A 46 36.32 20.50 38.20
C LYS A 46 36.19 18.97 37.95
N GLU A 47 37.02 18.30 37.13
CA GLU A 47 38.45 18.10 37.33
C GLU A 47 39.20 17.66 36.05
N ASN A 48 40.47 18.06 35.93
CA ASN A 48 41.41 17.59 34.88
C ASN A 48 42.18 16.36 35.37
N GLN A 49 42.52 15.44 34.46
CA GLN A 49 43.83 14.78 34.51
C GLN A 49 44.27 14.23 33.15
N GLU A 50 45.53 14.50 32.81
CA GLU A 50 46.25 13.93 31.67
C GLU A 50 47.25 12.86 32.16
N LEU A 51 47.73 12.03 31.24
CA LEU A 51 48.77 10.99 31.43
C LEU A 51 48.34 9.82 32.36
N LYS A 52 48.92 8.62 32.28
CA LYS A 52 50.15 8.19 31.59
C LYS A 52 50.08 6.73 31.08
N SER A 53 51.06 6.35 30.26
CA SER A 53 51.36 5.00 29.75
C SER A 53 52.02 4.08 30.79
N GLU A 54 51.79 2.77 30.67
CA GLU A 54 52.67 1.59 30.94
C GLU A 54 51.74 0.34 30.74
N GLU A 55 51.94 -0.59 29.81
CA GLU A 55 53.01 -1.61 29.64
C GLU A 55 53.13 -2.55 30.88
N GLU A 56 52.91 -3.87 30.82
CA GLU A 56 52.55 -4.83 29.75
C GLU A 56 51.67 -5.98 30.33
N GLN A 57 51.00 -6.80 29.49
CA GLN A 57 51.37 -8.23 29.29
C GLN A 57 50.43 -9.05 28.37
N ASN A 58 51.04 -9.55 27.29
CA ASN A 58 50.93 -10.91 26.73
C ASN A 58 49.74 -11.33 25.80
N SER A 59 50.14 -12.07 24.76
CA SER A 59 49.41 -12.97 23.86
C SER A 59 48.43 -12.41 22.79
N SER A 60 49.00 -12.20 21.61
CA SER A 60 48.51 -12.73 20.31
C SER A 60 47.06 -12.46 19.83
N GLU A 61 46.93 -11.59 18.84
CA GLU A 61 46.06 -11.83 17.67
C GLU A 61 46.67 -11.12 16.43
N GLN A 62 46.46 -11.64 15.22
CA GLN A 62 47.18 -11.17 14.03
C GLN A 62 46.48 -10.00 13.31
N THR A 63 47.12 -8.82 13.25
CA THR A 63 46.62 -7.68 12.45
C THR A 63 46.84 -7.91 10.94
N ILE A 64 45.91 -8.59 10.28
CA ILE A 64 45.96 -8.86 8.83
C ILE A 64 45.72 -7.57 8.04
N THR A 65 46.80 -6.95 7.55
CA THR A 65 46.71 -5.80 6.63
C THR A 65 46.43 -6.26 5.21
N ARG A 66 45.25 -5.91 4.67
CA ARG A 66 44.83 -6.25 3.29
C ARG A 66 44.49 -5.00 2.49
N THR A 67 44.82 -4.97 1.19
CA THR A 67 44.59 -3.79 0.32
C THR A 67 43.45 -4.08 -0.66
N CYS A 68 42.47 -3.18 -0.75
CA CYS A 68 41.36 -3.35 -1.69
C CYS A 68 41.81 -3.10 -3.14
N LYS A 69 41.65 -4.10 -4.01
CA LYS A 69 42.01 -4.01 -5.45
C LYS A 69 41.19 -2.95 -6.22
N ASN A 70 39.98 -2.61 -5.76
CA ASN A 70 39.08 -1.65 -6.43
C ASN A 70 39.39 -0.19 -6.05
N CYS A 71 39.52 0.13 -4.76
CA CYS A 71 39.74 1.52 -4.29
C CYS A 71 41.15 1.83 -3.75
N GLY A 72 42.07 0.86 -3.72
CA GLY A 72 43.44 1.03 -3.22
C GLY A 72 43.59 1.19 -1.70
N ALA A 73 42.49 1.22 -0.95
CA ALA A 73 42.53 1.43 0.50
C ALA A 73 43.16 0.26 1.27
N ARG A 74 43.99 0.57 2.27
CA ARG A 74 44.55 -0.39 3.23
C ARG A 74 43.55 -0.61 4.37
N ILE A 75 43.18 -1.86 4.59
CA ILE A 75 42.22 -2.30 5.61
C ILE A 75 42.99 -3.11 6.66
N TYR A 76 42.75 -2.77 7.93
CA TYR A 76 43.44 -3.32 9.10
C TYR A 76 42.56 -4.33 9.88
N SER A 77 41.57 -4.92 9.19
CA SER A 77 40.59 -5.85 9.77
C SER A 77 40.32 -7.04 8.85
N ASP A 78 39.74 -8.07 9.44
CA ASP A 78 39.34 -9.33 8.84
C ASP A 78 38.11 -9.25 7.92
N ASN A 79 37.43 -8.09 7.90
CA ASN A 79 36.25 -7.79 7.08
C ASN A 79 36.35 -8.33 5.64
N ILE A 80 35.32 -9.08 5.24
CA ILE A 80 35.15 -9.65 3.89
C ILE A 80 34.85 -8.55 2.85
N ILE A 81 34.23 -7.44 3.28
CA ILE A 81 33.80 -6.33 2.43
C ILE A 81 34.60 -5.08 2.81
N CYS A 82 35.09 -4.34 1.81
CA CYS A 82 35.80 -3.09 2.01
C CYS A 82 34.84 -1.98 2.49
N PRO A 83 35.04 -1.40 3.69
CA PRO A 83 34.14 -0.39 4.27
C PRO A 83 34.12 0.95 3.51
N LEU A 84 35.05 1.17 2.57
CA LEU A 84 35.21 2.42 1.83
C LEU A 84 34.59 2.39 0.41
N CYS A 85 34.32 1.21 -0.15
CA CYS A 85 33.75 1.08 -1.50
C CYS A 85 32.76 -0.08 -1.68
N GLY A 86 32.52 -0.91 -0.65
CA GLY A 86 31.61 -2.05 -0.74
C GLY A 86 32.13 -3.26 -1.53
N ASN A 87 33.35 -3.22 -2.08
CA ASN A 87 33.91 -4.34 -2.83
C ASN A 87 34.33 -5.48 -1.90
N ARG A 88 34.08 -6.74 -2.30
CA ARG A 88 34.62 -7.93 -1.65
C ARG A 88 36.16 -7.95 -1.69
N LEU A 89 36.75 -8.68 -0.74
CA LEU A 89 38.20 -8.80 -0.55
C LEU A 89 38.70 -10.25 -0.61
N ASP A 90 37.80 -11.21 -0.79
CA ASP A 90 38.02 -12.66 -0.65
C ASP A 90 38.13 -13.42 -2.00
N GLU A 91 38.39 -12.72 -3.10
CA GLU A 91 38.38 -13.28 -4.46
C GLU A 91 39.80 -13.43 -5.05
N GLU A 92 40.29 -14.67 -4.98
CA GLU A 92 41.38 -15.21 -5.79
C GLU A 92 40.81 -15.72 -7.11
N TYR A 93 41.02 -14.95 -8.19
CA TYR A 93 40.50 -15.28 -9.52
C TYR A 93 41.48 -16.15 -10.30
N GLU A 94 41.11 -17.39 -10.58
CA GLU A 94 41.68 -18.15 -11.70
C GLU A 94 41.26 -17.50 -13.04
N GLU A 95 42.18 -17.33 -13.98
CA GLU A 95 41.87 -16.88 -15.34
C GLU A 95 40.92 -17.87 -16.04
N LYS A 96 39.77 -17.39 -16.54
CA LYS A 96 38.86 -18.15 -17.41
C LYS A 96 38.32 -17.30 -18.55
N GLU A 97 37.92 -17.98 -19.62
CA GLU A 97 37.88 -17.45 -20.98
C GLU A 97 36.75 -16.45 -21.25
N GLU A 98 37.11 -15.28 -21.81
CA GLU A 98 36.16 -14.26 -22.28
C GLU A 98 35.12 -14.85 -23.26
N GLN A 99 33.86 -14.98 -22.82
CA GLN A 99 32.75 -15.24 -23.74
C GLN A 99 32.57 -14.04 -24.67
N LYS A 100 32.36 -14.27 -25.97
CA LYS A 100 32.23 -13.19 -26.97
C LYS A 100 30.87 -13.20 -27.63
N CYS A 101 30.35 -12.02 -27.95
CA CYS A 101 29.01 -11.89 -28.52
C CYS A 101 28.96 -12.38 -29.97
N GLU A 102 28.23 -13.46 -30.22
CA GLU A 102 28.02 -14.06 -31.54
C GLU A 102 27.62 -13.05 -32.64
N LYS A 103 26.93 -11.96 -32.27
CA LYS A 103 26.43 -10.94 -33.20
C LYS A 103 27.38 -9.76 -33.44
N CYS A 104 28.34 -9.49 -32.55
CA CYS A 104 29.18 -8.28 -32.64
C CYS A 104 30.63 -8.42 -32.16
N GLY A 105 31.07 -9.62 -31.78
CA GLY A 105 32.46 -9.94 -31.41
C GLY A 105 32.95 -9.40 -30.06
N THR A 106 32.24 -8.45 -29.43
CA THR A 106 32.67 -7.87 -28.15
C THR A 106 32.67 -8.91 -27.02
N PRO A 107 33.61 -8.84 -26.07
CA PRO A 107 33.55 -9.66 -24.86
C PRO A 107 32.27 -9.35 -24.07
N ILE A 108 31.76 -10.38 -23.41
CA ILE A 108 30.54 -10.41 -22.61
C ILE A 108 30.95 -10.70 -21.16
N PRO A 109 30.65 -9.82 -20.19
CA PRO A 109 30.86 -10.13 -18.78
C PRO A 109 29.99 -11.31 -18.33
N GLU A 110 30.50 -12.15 -17.44
CA GLU A 110 29.73 -13.25 -16.87
C GLU A 110 28.41 -12.76 -16.24
N ASN A 111 27.41 -13.65 -16.21
CA ASN A 111 26.07 -13.39 -15.69
C ASN A 111 25.26 -12.27 -16.40
N THR A 112 25.74 -11.71 -17.52
CA THR A 112 24.93 -10.79 -18.33
C THR A 112 23.92 -11.54 -19.23
N LEU A 113 22.65 -11.09 -19.18
CA LEU A 113 21.53 -11.64 -19.96
C LEU A 113 21.47 -11.08 -21.40
N PHE A 114 22.08 -9.92 -21.63
CA PHE A 114 22.11 -9.20 -22.91
C PHE A 114 23.50 -8.59 -23.11
N CYS A 115 24.01 -8.62 -24.33
CA CYS A 115 25.28 -7.97 -24.67
C CYS A 115 25.17 -6.45 -24.47
N PRO A 116 26.06 -5.82 -23.69
CA PRO A 116 25.98 -4.39 -23.38
C PRO A 116 26.17 -3.49 -24.61
N THR A 117 26.89 -3.95 -25.64
CA THR A 117 27.19 -3.16 -26.84
C THR A 117 26.09 -3.23 -27.91
N CYS A 118 25.36 -4.34 -28.02
CA CYS A 118 24.39 -4.55 -29.11
C CYS A 118 22.98 -5.02 -28.68
N GLY A 119 22.70 -5.03 -27.37
CA GLY A 119 21.39 -5.38 -26.79
C GLY A 119 20.90 -6.81 -27.05
N THR A 120 21.73 -7.66 -27.65
CA THR A 120 21.31 -9.01 -28.08
C THR A 120 21.40 -9.98 -26.92
N LYS A 121 20.33 -10.76 -26.72
CA LYS A 121 20.22 -11.74 -25.62
C LYS A 121 21.31 -12.80 -25.69
N VAL A 122 21.90 -13.13 -24.56
CA VAL A 122 22.98 -14.13 -24.41
C VAL A 122 22.40 -15.42 -23.81
N ASN A 123 22.60 -16.55 -24.47
CA ASN A 123 22.11 -17.85 -24.01
C ASN A 123 23.14 -18.59 -23.13
N ASN A 124 23.49 -17.98 -21.98
CA ASN A 124 24.39 -18.60 -20.99
C ASN A 124 23.73 -19.80 -20.30
N GLN A 125 23.95 -21.02 -20.80
CA GLN A 125 23.42 -22.28 -20.25
C GLN A 125 24.29 -22.91 -19.13
N LYS A 126 25.10 -22.12 -18.42
CA LYS A 126 25.94 -22.59 -17.30
C LYS A 126 25.79 -21.73 -16.03
N GLY A 127 24.54 -21.46 -15.64
CA GLY A 127 24.24 -20.89 -14.33
C GLY A 127 24.14 -21.98 -13.26
N THR A 128 25.20 -22.22 -12.49
CA THR A 128 25.08 -22.87 -11.17
C THR A 128 24.42 -21.90 -10.19
N GLY A 129 23.54 -22.41 -9.33
CA GLY A 129 22.50 -21.58 -8.72
C GLY A 129 22.95 -20.71 -7.55
N TYR A 130 22.71 -19.41 -7.64
CA TYR A 130 22.47 -18.56 -6.47
C TYR A 130 21.55 -17.35 -6.77
N SER A 131 20.24 -17.58 -6.86
CA SER A 131 19.24 -16.50 -6.93
C SER A 131 17.83 -16.98 -6.56
N GLN A 132 17.50 -16.96 -5.26
CA GLN A 132 16.13 -17.28 -4.80
C GLN A 132 15.51 -16.24 -3.85
N GLU A 133 16.23 -15.15 -3.50
CA GLU A 133 15.75 -14.16 -2.51
C GLU A 133 15.82 -12.69 -2.97
N TYR A 134 16.10 -12.41 -4.25
CA TYR A 134 16.08 -11.04 -4.80
C TYR A 134 15.37 -10.91 -6.16
N SER A 135 14.25 -11.62 -6.33
CA SER A 135 13.40 -11.54 -7.53
C SER A 135 11.90 -11.32 -7.24
N ALA A 136 11.53 -11.08 -5.97
CA ALA A 136 10.15 -10.76 -5.59
C ALA A 136 9.73 -9.33 -5.98
N ASN A 137 10.61 -8.33 -5.81
CA ASN A 137 10.22 -6.91 -5.76
C ASN A 137 10.23 -6.15 -7.11
N ILE A 138 10.11 -6.87 -8.24
CA ILE A 138 9.88 -6.25 -9.56
C ILE A 138 8.54 -6.69 -10.16
N ASN A 139 8.20 -7.98 -10.12
CA ASN A 139 6.89 -8.46 -10.59
C ASN A 139 5.74 -7.91 -9.73
N ASP A 140 5.90 -7.80 -8.41
CA ASP A 140 4.87 -7.23 -7.53
C ASP A 140 4.57 -5.75 -7.82
N ASN A 141 5.58 -4.99 -8.28
CA ASN A 141 5.41 -3.57 -8.61
C ASN A 141 4.80 -3.33 -10.00
N ILE A 142 4.88 -4.31 -10.91
CA ILE A 142 4.09 -4.30 -12.15
C ILE A 142 2.63 -4.66 -11.82
N LYS A 143 2.41 -5.72 -11.03
CA LYS A 143 1.04 -6.16 -10.67
C LYS A 143 0.27 -5.12 -9.85
N LYS A 144 0.92 -4.43 -8.91
CA LYS A 144 0.31 -3.30 -8.16
C LYS A 144 0.00 -2.07 -9.01
N ARG A 145 0.58 -1.93 -10.21
CA ARG A 145 0.18 -0.86 -11.15
C ARG A 145 -1.07 -1.18 -11.94
N GLU A 146 -1.43 -2.45 -12.11
CA GLU A 146 -2.71 -2.83 -12.72
C GLU A 146 -3.90 -2.48 -11.79
N GLU A 147 -3.72 -2.60 -10.47
CA GLU A 147 -4.73 -2.20 -9.46
C GLU A 147 -4.87 -0.67 -9.34
N SER A 148 -3.83 0.11 -9.66
CA SER A 148 -3.90 1.58 -9.65
C SER A 148 -4.73 2.18 -10.78
N ASN A 149 -4.98 1.42 -11.85
CA ASN A 149 -6.02 1.72 -12.84
C ASN A 149 -7.31 0.99 -12.47
N SER A 150 -7.97 1.47 -11.40
CA SER A 150 -9.37 1.15 -11.10
C SER A 150 -10.30 1.79 -12.15
N GLY A 151 -10.17 1.29 -13.38
CA GLY A 151 -10.96 1.73 -14.52
C GLY A 151 -12.38 1.19 -14.40
N ILE A 152 -13.33 2.06 -14.73
CA ILE A 152 -14.78 1.78 -14.79
C ILE A 152 -15.14 0.66 -15.80
N GLY A 153 -14.15 0.14 -16.54
CA GLY A 153 -14.27 -0.96 -17.51
C GLY A 153 -14.35 -2.39 -16.95
N LYS A 154 -14.47 -2.60 -15.63
CA LYS A 154 -14.81 -3.94 -15.09
C LYS A 154 -16.23 -4.29 -15.56
N LYS A 155 -16.36 -5.29 -16.46
CA LYS A 155 -17.63 -5.58 -17.15
C LYS A 155 -18.78 -5.83 -16.17
N ILE A 156 -19.77 -4.94 -16.19
CA ILE A 156 -20.98 -5.04 -15.38
C ILE A 156 -21.85 -6.23 -15.83
N ASN A 157 -22.01 -7.22 -14.96
CA ASN A 157 -22.75 -8.43 -15.24
C ASN A 157 -24.22 -8.23 -14.86
N LEU A 158 -25.01 -7.57 -15.72
CA LEU A 158 -26.38 -7.12 -15.40
C LEU A 158 -27.28 -8.24 -14.85
N VAL A 159 -27.18 -9.47 -15.38
CA VAL A 159 -27.91 -10.66 -14.89
C VAL A 159 -27.54 -11.00 -13.44
N SER A 160 -26.26 -10.84 -13.07
CA SER A 160 -25.77 -11.06 -11.70
C SER A 160 -26.13 -9.92 -10.73
N ILE A 161 -26.68 -8.81 -11.22
CA ILE A 161 -27.19 -7.68 -10.43
C ILE A 161 -28.70 -7.81 -10.25
N ILE A 162 -29.45 -8.02 -11.35
CA ILE A 162 -30.92 -8.02 -11.35
C ILE A 162 -31.49 -9.08 -10.40
N ILE A 163 -31.01 -10.33 -10.47
CA ILE A 163 -31.58 -11.43 -9.68
C ILE A 163 -31.46 -11.17 -8.16
N PRO A 164 -30.27 -10.91 -7.58
CA PRO A 164 -30.18 -10.61 -6.15
C PRO A 164 -30.83 -9.28 -5.77
N ALA A 165 -30.84 -8.26 -6.64
CA ALA A 165 -31.51 -6.99 -6.35
C ALA A 165 -33.04 -7.16 -6.25
N VAL A 166 -33.67 -7.91 -7.16
CA VAL A 166 -35.12 -8.18 -7.12
C VAL A 166 -35.49 -9.00 -5.88
N ILE A 167 -34.69 -10.02 -5.52
CA ILE A 167 -34.91 -10.81 -4.30
C ILE A 167 -34.78 -9.92 -3.06
N ALA A 168 -33.73 -9.08 -2.98
CA ALA A 168 -33.51 -8.17 -1.86
C ALA A 168 -34.64 -7.12 -1.71
N LEU A 169 -35.18 -6.64 -2.84
CA LEU A 169 -36.30 -5.69 -2.90
C LEU A 169 -37.59 -6.33 -2.38
N ILE A 170 -37.95 -7.52 -2.86
CA ILE A 170 -39.12 -8.27 -2.37
C ILE A 170 -38.99 -8.56 -0.87
N MET A 171 -37.82 -9.02 -0.43
CA MET A 171 -37.53 -9.27 0.99
C MET A 171 -37.59 -7.99 1.83
N SER A 172 -37.11 -6.84 1.32
CA SER A 172 -37.20 -5.57 2.06
C SER A 172 -38.63 -5.05 2.16
N ILE A 173 -39.46 -5.20 1.12
CA ILE A 173 -40.88 -4.82 1.19
C ILE A 173 -41.59 -5.65 2.26
N VAL A 174 -41.42 -6.99 2.23
CA VAL A 174 -42.04 -7.89 3.20
C VAL A 174 -41.59 -7.58 4.63
N LEU A 175 -40.29 -7.40 4.85
CA LEU A 175 -39.75 -7.02 6.17
C LEU A 175 -40.22 -5.63 6.63
N SER A 176 -40.33 -4.66 5.72
CA SER A 176 -40.81 -3.30 6.05
C SER A 176 -42.28 -3.35 6.47
N ILE A 177 -43.14 -4.03 5.71
CA ILE A 177 -44.55 -4.23 6.06
C ILE A 177 -44.67 -4.90 7.44
N ILE A 178 -43.93 -5.97 7.69
CA ILE A 178 -43.90 -6.66 9.00
C ILE A 178 -43.44 -5.72 10.12
N GLY A 179 -42.44 -4.86 9.86
CA GLY A 179 -41.99 -3.86 10.83
C GLY A 179 -43.08 -2.83 11.19
N LEU A 180 -43.81 -2.33 10.19
CA LEU A 180 -44.95 -1.42 10.42
C LEU A 180 -46.06 -2.12 11.24
N TRP A 181 -46.38 -3.39 10.97
CA TRP A 181 -47.34 -4.17 11.79
C TRP A 181 -46.92 -4.35 13.25
N LEU A 182 -45.62 -4.19 13.57
CA LEU A 182 -45.06 -4.25 14.91
C LEU A 182 -44.88 -2.86 15.56
N GLU A 183 -45.47 -1.82 14.97
CA GLU A 183 -45.34 -0.42 15.37
C GLU A 183 -43.89 0.11 15.36
N LEU A 184 -42.96 -0.57 14.67
CA LEU A 184 -41.68 0.04 14.32
C LEU A 184 -41.97 1.15 13.30
N SER A 185 -41.51 2.36 13.62
CA SER A 185 -41.52 3.52 12.73
C SER A 185 -40.48 3.35 11.61
N TRP A 186 -39.98 4.45 11.03
CA TRP A 186 -39.02 4.46 9.92
C TRP A 186 -37.81 3.50 10.04
N TYR A 187 -37.41 3.15 11.27
CA TYR A 187 -36.42 2.11 11.56
C TYR A 187 -36.74 0.74 10.94
N ALA A 188 -38.01 0.43 10.64
CA ALA A 188 -38.42 -0.78 9.93
C ALA A 188 -37.70 -0.92 8.57
N TYR A 189 -37.66 0.16 7.78
CA TYR A 189 -37.01 0.19 6.47
C TYR A 189 -35.48 0.06 6.57
N ILE A 190 -34.88 0.66 7.61
CA ILE A 190 -33.43 0.52 7.90
C ILE A 190 -33.09 -0.95 8.17
N ILE A 191 -33.83 -1.60 9.07
CA ILE A 191 -33.61 -3.00 9.44
C ILE A 191 -33.86 -3.92 8.23
N ALA A 192 -34.90 -3.65 7.45
CA ALA A 192 -35.20 -4.36 6.21
C ALA A 192 -34.06 -4.30 5.19
N ILE A 193 -33.46 -3.12 4.95
CA ILE A 193 -32.28 -2.96 4.08
C ILE A 193 -31.07 -3.72 4.63
N ILE A 194 -30.74 -3.54 5.91
CA ILE A 194 -29.57 -4.18 6.54
C ILE A 194 -29.63 -5.71 6.39
N ILE A 195 -30.81 -6.30 6.60
CA ILE A 195 -31.01 -7.75 6.49
C ILE A 195 -31.03 -8.19 5.02
N SER A 196 -31.87 -7.60 4.15
CA SER A 196 -32.07 -8.12 2.80
C SER A 196 -30.89 -7.80 1.87
N VAL A 197 -30.42 -6.54 1.84
CA VAL A 197 -29.28 -6.13 1.02
C VAL A 197 -28.00 -6.75 1.56
N GLY A 198 -27.85 -6.84 2.89
CA GLY A 198 -26.69 -7.47 3.50
C GLY A 198 -26.52 -8.93 3.10
N PHE A 199 -27.60 -9.71 3.13
CA PHE A 199 -27.57 -11.11 2.69
C PHE A 199 -27.41 -11.27 1.17
N CYS A 200 -28.18 -10.51 0.37
CA CYS A 200 -28.20 -10.68 -1.09
C CYS A 200 -26.99 -10.07 -1.82
N ALA A 201 -26.37 -9.02 -1.28
CA ALA A 201 -25.18 -8.42 -1.90
C ALA A 201 -23.87 -9.16 -1.56
N ALA A 202 -23.82 -9.85 -0.42
CA ALA A 202 -22.64 -10.60 0.01
C ALA A 202 -22.10 -11.62 -1.02
N PRO A 203 -22.89 -12.49 -1.66
CA PRO A 203 -22.38 -13.49 -2.61
C PRO A 203 -22.01 -12.97 -4.00
N ILE A 204 -22.24 -11.68 -4.31
CA ILE A 204 -22.04 -11.12 -5.65
C ILE A 204 -20.55 -11.12 -6.05
N ASP A 205 -20.28 -11.41 -7.33
CA ASP A 205 -18.94 -11.56 -7.89
C ASP A 205 -18.04 -10.32 -7.72
N ASN A 206 -18.55 -9.14 -8.03
CA ASN A 206 -17.82 -7.88 -8.04
C ASN A 206 -18.36 -6.86 -7.02
N GLU A 207 -17.45 -6.07 -6.43
CA GLU A 207 -17.81 -4.96 -5.52
C GLU A 207 -18.73 -3.93 -6.19
N ILE A 208 -18.51 -3.61 -7.47
CA ILE A 208 -19.29 -2.65 -8.24
C ILE A 208 -20.70 -3.20 -8.48
N ASN A 209 -20.82 -4.46 -8.89
CA ASN A 209 -22.11 -5.15 -9.07
C ASN A 209 -22.90 -5.17 -7.75
N ALA A 210 -22.22 -5.44 -6.62
CA ALA A 210 -22.83 -5.42 -5.29
C ALA A 210 -23.31 -4.01 -4.91
N THR A 211 -22.44 -3.01 -5.04
CA THR A 211 -22.75 -1.60 -4.73
C THR A 211 -23.93 -1.08 -5.55
N ILE A 212 -23.99 -1.43 -6.85
CA ILE A 212 -25.13 -1.12 -7.73
C ILE A 212 -26.40 -1.83 -7.26
N SER A 213 -26.33 -3.10 -6.83
CA SER A 213 -27.51 -3.80 -6.29
C SER A 213 -28.06 -3.13 -5.02
N GLY A 214 -27.18 -2.63 -4.14
CA GLY A 214 -27.55 -1.86 -2.96
C GLY A 214 -28.18 -0.51 -3.28
N PHE A 215 -27.61 0.22 -4.25
CA PHE A 215 -28.20 1.46 -4.77
C PHE A 215 -29.61 1.24 -5.32
N ILE A 216 -29.81 0.20 -6.15
CA ILE A 216 -31.11 -0.15 -6.73
C ILE A 216 -32.14 -0.41 -5.64
N VAL A 217 -31.83 -1.25 -4.64
CA VAL A 217 -32.78 -1.59 -3.57
C VAL A 217 -33.08 -0.39 -2.69
N GLY A 218 -32.07 0.41 -2.31
CA GLY A 218 -32.26 1.62 -1.51
C GLY A 218 -33.10 2.68 -2.22
N LEU A 219 -32.90 2.86 -3.53
CA LEU A 219 -33.69 3.78 -4.36
C LEU A 219 -35.14 3.31 -4.49
N PHE A 220 -35.38 2.04 -4.82
CA PHE A 220 -36.74 1.53 -4.95
C PHE A 220 -37.49 1.51 -3.61
N LEU A 221 -36.85 1.10 -2.51
CA LEU A 221 -37.51 1.09 -1.20
C LEU A 221 -37.79 2.52 -0.70
N GLY A 222 -36.89 3.48 -0.94
CA GLY A 222 -37.12 4.88 -0.57
C GLY A 222 -38.22 5.58 -1.39
N ILE A 223 -38.40 5.20 -2.66
CA ILE A 223 -39.55 5.65 -3.48
C ILE A 223 -40.86 4.97 -3.01
N LEU A 224 -40.76 3.74 -2.51
CA LEU A 224 -41.90 2.97 -2.00
C LEU A 224 -42.22 3.25 -0.52
N GLU A 225 -41.46 4.09 0.18
CA GLU A 225 -41.66 4.39 1.61
C GLU A 225 -43.08 4.91 1.88
N SER A 226 -43.42 6.08 1.32
CA SER A 226 -44.73 6.73 1.48
C SER A 226 -45.92 5.87 1.03
N PRO A 227 -45.93 5.21 -0.17
CA PRO A 227 -47.05 4.34 -0.54
C PRO A 227 -47.14 3.06 0.29
N LEU A 228 -46.05 2.58 0.91
CA LEU A 228 -46.13 1.48 1.89
C LEU A 228 -46.77 1.94 3.21
N VAL A 229 -46.41 3.13 3.73
CA VAL A 229 -47.12 3.73 4.88
C VAL A 229 -48.61 3.92 4.57
N GLY A 230 -48.92 4.49 3.40
CA GLY A 230 -50.30 4.72 2.95
C GLY A 230 -51.10 3.44 2.69
N PHE A 231 -50.45 2.33 2.35
CA PHE A 231 -51.09 1.02 2.21
C PHE A 231 -51.40 0.36 3.57
N VAL A 232 -50.51 0.50 4.56
CA VAL A 232 -50.68 -0.13 5.89
C VAL A 232 -51.60 0.69 6.81
N TYR A 233 -51.45 2.02 6.84
CA TYR A 233 -52.17 2.90 7.77
C TYR A 233 -53.21 3.83 7.09
N GLY A 234 -53.32 3.79 5.76
CA GLY A 234 -54.20 4.66 4.99
C GLY A 234 -53.60 6.03 4.64
N SER A 235 -54.19 6.69 3.63
CA SER A 235 -53.63 7.92 3.02
C SER A 235 -53.39 9.07 4.00
N PHE A 236 -54.27 9.24 5.00
CA PHE A 236 -54.16 10.31 6.01
C PHE A 236 -52.93 10.14 6.92
N ALA A 237 -52.58 8.90 7.25
CA ALA A 237 -51.37 8.61 8.02
C ALA A 237 -50.09 8.85 7.20
N ALA A 238 -50.13 8.66 5.88
CA ALA A 238 -49.00 8.95 5.00
C ALA A 238 -48.72 10.46 4.89
N GLU A 239 -49.74 11.30 4.77
CA GLU A 239 -49.56 12.77 4.77
C GLU A 239 -48.96 13.27 6.09
N LEU A 240 -49.42 12.74 7.23
CA LEU A 240 -48.84 13.04 8.54
C LEU A 240 -47.40 12.54 8.67
N TYR A 241 -47.08 11.36 8.13
CA TYR A 241 -45.73 10.81 8.11
C TYR A 241 -44.78 11.70 7.30
N GLU A 242 -45.12 12.04 6.06
CA GLU A 242 -44.29 12.93 5.24
C GLU A 242 -44.11 14.32 5.87
N TYR A 243 -45.13 14.85 6.57
CA TYR A 243 -45.04 16.13 7.26
C TYR A 243 -44.14 16.11 8.51
N TYR A 244 -44.24 15.08 9.36
CA TYR A 244 -43.49 15.00 10.63
C TYR A 244 -42.09 14.39 10.50
N VAL A 245 -41.91 13.45 9.56
CA VAL A 245 -40.71 12.60 9.45
C VAL A 245 -39.92 12.93 8.18
N GLY A 246 -40.60 13.36 7.11
CA GLY A 246 -40.01 13.58 5.79
C GLY A 246 -39.74 12.26 5.05
N THR A 247 -39.35 12.36 3.78
CA THR A 247 -38.95 11.19 2.99
C THR A 247 -37.48 10.84 3.24
N HIS A 248 -37.20 9.58 3.55
CA HIS A 248 -35.84 9.12 3.88
C HIS A 248 -35.07 8.55 2.68
N LEU A 249 -35.55 8.80 1.45
CA LEU A 249 -34.98 8.34 0.18
C LEU A 249 -33.45 8.43 0.10
N ILE A 250 -32.86 9.59 0.43
CA ILE A 250 -31.39 9.78 0.37
C ILE A 250 -30.69 8.90 1.41
N THR A 251 -31.23 8.82 2.63
CA THR A 251 -30.71 7.97 3.71
C THR A 251 -30.76 6.49 3.34
N LEU A 252 -31.88 6.02 2.76
CA LEU A 252 -32.08 4.64 2.35
C LEU A 252 -31.20 4.26 1.14
N ILE A 253 -30.97 5.17 0.19
CA ILE A 253 -29.99 5.01 -0.89
C ILE A 253 -28.57 4.85 -0.34
N ILE A 254 -28.12 5.77 0.53
CA ILE A 254 -26.77 5.73 1.11
C ILE A 254 -26.59 4.47 1.96
N LEU A 255 -27.58 4.12 2.79
CA LEU A 255 -27.57 2.89 3.59
C LEU A 255 -27.48 1.65 2.69
N GLY A 256 -28.30 1.55 1.63
CA GLY A 256 -28.26 0.41 0.70
C GLY A 256 -26.90 0.25 0.03
N VAL A 257 -26.29 1.35 -0.43
CA VAL A 257 -24.93 1.39 -0.99
C VAL A 257 -23.89 0.89 0.02
N VAL A 258 -23.89 1.44 1.24
CA VAL A 258 -22.90 1.11 2.28
C VAL A 258 -23.07 -0.33 2.77
N VAL A 259 -24.30 -0.77 3.05
CA VAL A 259 -24.61 -2.16 3.45
C VAL A 259 -24.17 -3.15 2.39
N ALA A 260 -24.43 -2.89 1.10
CA ALA A 260 -24.04 -3.78 0.02
C ALA A 260 -22.52 -3.90 -0.12
N PHE A 261 -21.81 -2.76 -0.06
CA PHE A 261 -20.35 -2.73 -0.14
C PHE A 261 -19.70 -3.48 1.03
N LEU A 262 -20.06 -3.15 2.27
CA LEU A 262 -19.53 -3.79 3.47
C LEU A 262 -19.84 -5.29 3.50
N SER A 263 -21.02 -5.70 3.04
CA SER A 263 -21.43 -7.11 3.03
C SER A 263 -20.71 -7.91 1.94
N ASN A 264 -20.42 -7.33 0.77
CA ASN A 264 -19.56 -7.98 -0.22
C ASN A 264 -18.10 -8.07 0.25
N MET A 265 -17.62 -7.11 1.04
CA MET A 265 -16.27 -7.12 1.58
C MET A 265 -16.08 -8.13 2.73
N PHE A 266 -17.01 -8.17 3.69
CA PHE A 266 -16.89 -9.01 4.90
C PHE A 266 -17.68 -10.33 4.85
N LEU A 267 -18.94 -10.31 4.39
CA LEU A 267 -19.87 -11.43 4.54
C LEU A 267 -19.85 -12.42 3.37
N LYS A 268 -19.13 -12.12 2.29
CA LYS A 268 -19.03 -12.95 1.07
C LYS A 268 -18.62 -14.40 1.33
N LYS A 269 -17.60 -14.64 2.16
CA LYS A 269 -17.16 -16.01 2.52
C LYS A 269 -18.23 -16.80 3.31
N PRO A 270 -18.76 -16.32 4.45
CA PRO A 270 -19.79 -17.06 5.18
C PRO A 270 -21.11 -17.21 4.40
N VAL A 271 -21.59 -16.17 3.71
CA VAL A 271 -22.87 -16.24 2.99
C VAL A 271 -22.78 -17.16 1.77
N THR A 272 -21.69 -17.16 0.99
CA THR A 272 -21.56 -18.11 -0.13
C THR A 272 -21.53 -19.58 0.34
N ASN A 273 -20.91 -19.87 1.48
CA ASN A 273 -20.94 -21.20 2.10
C ASN A 273 -22.38 -21.58 2.52
N ILE A 274 -23.12 -20.68 3.15
CA ILE A 274 -24.53 -20.90 3.54
C ILE A 274 -25.40 -21.16 2.29
N VAL A 275 -25.32 -20.30 1.27
CA VAL A 275 -26.12 -20.42 0.03
C VAL A 275 -25.78 -21.70 -0.74
N THR A 276 -24.50 -22.07 -0.84
CA THR A 276 -24.11 -23.34 -1.52
C THR A 276 -24.50 -24.58 -0.72
N LYS A 277 -24.49 -24.52 0.61
CA LYS A 277 -25.00 -25.60 1.47
C LYS A 277 -26.51 -25.78 1.33
N ILE A 278 -27.29 -24.69 1.32
CA ILE A 278 -28.74 -24.71 1.07
C ILE A 278 -29.05 -25.31 -0.31
N LYS A 279 -28.34 -24.85 -1.36
CA LYS A 279 -28.49 -25.38 -2.73
C LYS A 279 -28.09 -26.87 -2.87
N LYS A 280 -27.40 -27.46 -1.89
CA LYS A 280 -27.09 -28.91 -1.83
C LYS A 280 -28.14 -29.72 -1.05
N MET A 281 -29.07 -29.05 -0.37
CA MET A 281 -30.15 -29.64 0.44
C MET A 281 -31.53 -29.54 -0.24
N MET A 282 -31.58 -29.02 -1.47
CA MET A 282 -32.77 -28.64 -2.23
C MET A 282 -32.71 -29.20 -3.65
#